data_AF-A0A5J9SZG4-F1
#
_entry.id   AF-A0A5J9SZG4-F1
#
_cell.length_a   1.000
_cell.length_b   1.000
_cell.length_c   1.000
_cell.angle_alpha   90.00
_cell.angle_beta   90.00
_cell.angle_gamma   90.00
#
_symmetry.space_group_name_H-M   'P 1'
#
loop_
_entity.id
_entity.type
_entity.pdbx_description
1 polymer ?
#
loop_
_entity_poly.entity_id
_entity_poly.type
_entity_poly.pdbx_seq_one_letter_code
_entity_poly.pdbx_strand_id
1 'polypeptide(L)'
;HGQANAPRVRGSSTLPKRPIPLDRRPIVRPVPPRSWTIPAGGSHKRKVNCILGTLCKQHYPGLVQLPEGLEIADTFDHYAAVDDVVDRDGRKFNNKMERVINELWDFYRIEEGYGDLARQVARTACQKLVKDMMYEARAQAIVDYHAVRDVRVDRKAEVKMTLTKEQYLEATPWWMAAHSECWNVLVGKWCAHDWASRHEACRQRRLMMQGPSHHQGSLSLNEYAAKYSAAHGGEPINTFEAFALSHKGKATAEIHYNPEDPPEAYSNPTAYSRLSSYSEVAKEVYGQDYDPRSHDLDGEVVMRAGKGKKHGRYALGDSVIDTASTPTLSQIRARTVSGGPSIRERSTATQALQAQLEEERARREHLEASLAQQVQEQVQVQVQAQVQAQTQEMFSYFHAQFAALGHQLPPHPSFAPRPPISSPPMPGSTGSNVEAGVQDMDLSAARPLFPHVPPPVDP
;
A
#
# COMPACT_ATOMS: atom_id res chain seq x y z
N HIS A 1 15.39 47.88 -0.33
CA HIS A 1 14.53 47.10 -1.24
C HIS A 1 14.65 45.62 -0.93
N GLY A 2 13.82 45.12 0.00
CA GLY A 2 13.79 43.71 0.37
C GLY A 2 12.89 42.94 -0.60
N GLN A 3 13.45 41.98 -1.34
CA GLN A 3 12.66 41.00 -2.09
C GLN A 3 11.89 40.15 -1.10
N ALA A 4 10.56 40.35 -1.06
CA ALA A 4 9.67 39.43 -0.40
C ALA A 4 9.80 38.05 -1.08
N ASN A 5 10.28 37.06 -0.32
CA ASN A 5 10.33 35.67 -0.75
C ASN A 5 8.90 35.21 -1.09
N ALA A 6 8.61 35.10 -2.39
CA ALA A 6 7.39 34.49 -2.88
C ALA A 6 7.24 33.09 -2.27
N PRO A 7 6.03 32.69 -1.83
CA PRO A 7 5.80 31.38 -1.23
C PRO A 7 6.20 30.29 -2.23
N ARG A 8 6.95 29.29 -1.75
CA ARG A 8 7.44 28.17 -2.58
C ARG A 8 6.28 27.30 -3.05
N VAL A 9 5.70 27.66 -4.19
CA VAL A 9 4.87 26.77 -5.00
C VAL A 9 5.75 25.63 -5.51
N ARG A 10 5.32 24.37 -5.34
CA ARG A 10 6.10 23.20 -5.81
C ARG A 10 6.09 23.17 -7.34
N GLY A 11 7.28 23.22 -7.93
CA GLY A 11 7.50 23.18 -9.37
C GLY A 11 7.22 24.54 -10.01
N SER A 12 8.02 24.93 -10.99
CA SER A 12 7.67 26.12 -11.77
C SER A 12 6.37 25.81 -12.53
N SER A 13 5.29 26.49 -12.17
CA SER A 13 4.02 26.49 -12.93
C SER A 13 4.22 26.95 -14.38
N THR A 14 5.38 27.52 -14.67
CA THR A 14 5.82 27.97 -15.98
C THR A 14 6.51 26.86 -16.76
N LEU A 15 6.28 26.85 -18.07
CA LEU A 15 7.04 26.04 -19.02
C LEU A 15 8.43 26.66 -19.26
N PRO A 16 9.42 25.87 -19.71
CA PRO A 16 10.65 26.44 -20.28
C PRO A 16 10.35 27.51 -21.33
N LYS A 17 11.20 28.54 -21.43
CA LYS A 17 11.02 29.59 -22.44
C LYS A 17 11.20 29.01 -23.84
N ARG A 18 10.27 29.33 -24.74
CA ARG A 18 10.29 28.98 -26.17
C ARG A 18 10.77 30.16 -27.02
N PRO A 19 11.32 29.94 -28.22
CA PRO A 19 11.62 28.63 -28.82
C PRO A 19 12.90 28.00 -28.26
N ILE A 20 12.93 26.67 -28.17
CA ILE A 20 14.16 25.92 -27.88
C ILE A 20 14.66 25.32 -29.20
N PRO A 21 15.87 25.68 -29.66
CA PRO A 21 16.50 25.07 -30.85
C PRO A 21 16.55 23.55 -30.73
N LEU A 22 16.32 22.84 -31.84
CA LEU A 22 16.15 21.38 -31.85
C LEU A 22 17.37 20.65 -31.27
N ASP A 23 18.58 21.11 -31.59
CA ASP A 23 19.86 20.61 -31.09
C ASP A 23 20.05 20.78 -29.57
N ARG A 24 19.37 21.78 -28.98
CA ARG A 24 19.44 22.11 -27.54
C ARG A 24 18.36 21.45 -26.70
N ARG A 25 17.43 20.71 -27.33
CA ARG A 25 16.39 19.95 -26.60
C ARG A 25 17.00 18.68 -26.00
N PRO A 26 16.71 18.37 -24.72
CA PRO A 26 17.08 17.08 -24.14
C PRO A 26 16.48 15.93 -24.94
N ILE A 27 17.21 14.81 -25.02
CA ILE A 27 16.72 13.57 -25.63
C ILE A 27 15.99 12.76 -24.56
N VAL A 28 14.80 12.26 -24.89
CA VAL A 28 13.99 11.43 -24.00
C VAL A 28 13.66 10.10 -24.63
N ARG A 29 13.68 9.05 -23.81
CA ARG A 29 13.24 7.70 -24.17
C ARG A 29 11.96 7.37 -23.39
N PRO A 30 10.87 6.99 -24.06
CA PRO A 30 9.65 6.57 -23.37
C PRO A 30 9.87 5.22 -22.69
N VAL A 31 9.37 5.09 -21.47
CA VAL A 31 9.33 3.83 -20.72
C VAL A 31 7.87 3.55 -20.34
N PRO A 32 7.24 2.54 -20.96
CA PRO A 32 5.87 2.18 -20.64
C PRO A 32 5.63 1.91 -19.14
N PRO A 33 4.41 2.15 -18.63
CA PRO A 33 3.26 2.68 -19.37
C PRO A 33 3.21 4.22 -19.43
N ARG A 34 3.97 4.96 -18.59
CA ARG A 34 3.83 6.43 -18.43
C ARG A 34 5.08 7.14 -17.93
N SER A 35 6.25 6.50 -18.06
CA SER A 35 7.53 6.96 -17.52
C SER A 35 8.47 7.35 -18.64
N TRP A 36 9.55 8.05 -18.29
CA TRP A 36 10.53 8.54 -19.26
C TRP A 36 11.92 8.48 -18.66
N THR A 37 12.92 8.14 -19.46
CA THR A 37 14.33 8.36 -19.14
C THR A 37 14.88 9.48 -20.02
N ILE A 38 15.98 10.09 -19.59
CA ILE A 38 16.63 11.19 -20.29
C ILE A 38 18.05 10.74 -20.65
N PRO A 39 18.25 10.02 -21.78
CA PRO A 39 19.55 9.51 -22.17
C PRO A 39 20.58 10.61 -22.39
N ALA A 40 20.15 11.77 -22.92
CA ALA A 40 21.01 12.93 -23.10
C ALA A 40 20.34 14.20 -22.58
N GLY A 41 21.08 14.95 -21.76
CA GLY A 41 20.65 16.23 -21.23
C GLY A 41 20.48 17.29 -22.33
N GLY A 42 19.97 18.45 -21.94
CA GLY A 42 19.83 19.60 -22.83
C GLY A 42 19.66 20.90 -22.05
N SER A 43 19.11 21.91 -22.72
CA SER A 43 18.94 23.28 -22.20
C SER A 43 18.08 23.42 -20.94
N HIS A 44 17.33 22.38 -20.54
CA HIS A 44 16.61 22.37 -19.27
C HIS A 44 16.57 20.99 -18.62
N LYS A 45 16.38 20.99 -17.29
CA LYS A 45 16.28 19.78 -16.46
C LYS A 45 14.84 19.42 -16.06
N ARG A 46 13.85 19.97 -16.75
CA ARG A 46 12.43 19.71 -16.46
C ARG A 46 12.09 18.27 -16.77
N LYS A 47 11.28 17.64 -15.91
CA LYS A 47 10.73 16.30 -16.14
C LYS A 47 9.60 16.36 -17.17
N VAL A 48 9.53 15.35 -18.03
CA VAL A 48 8.51 15.23 -19.10
C VAL A 48 7.10 15.34 -18.54
N ASN A 49 6.77 14.54 -17.52
CA ASN A 49 5.43 14.54 -16.91
C ASN A 49 5.08 15.86 -16.21
N CYS A 50 6.07 16.64 -15.77
CA CYS A 50 5.80 17.98 -15.24
C CYS A 50 5.42 18.95 -16.37
N ILE A 51 6.07 18.86 -17.53
CA ILE A 51 5.71 19.67 -18.70
C ILE A 51 4.32 19.27 -19.21
N LEU A 52 4.05 17.97 -19.36
CA LEU A 52 2.71 17.47 -19.73
C LEU A 52 1.63 17.96 -18.76
N GLY A 53 1.86 17.89 -17.45
CA GLY A 53 0.89 18.37 -16.46
C GLY A 53 0.62 19.87 -16.57
N THR A 54 1.63 20.68 -16.88
CA THR A 54 1.45 22.11 -17.17
C THR A 54 0.71 22.34 -18.48
N LEU A 55 1.00 21.57 -19.53
CA LEU A 55 0.30 21.68 -20.82
C LEU A 55 -1.18 21.30 -20.70
N CYS A 56 -1.52 20.25 -19.94
CA CYS A 56 -2.91 19.91 -19.63
C CYS A 56 -3.63 21.09 -18.95
N LYS A 57 -3.00 21.76 -17.98
CA LYS A 57 -3.56 22.96 -17.33
C LYS A 57 -3.74 24.13 -18.31
N GLN A 58 -2.73 24.41 -19.14
CA GLN A 58 -2.80 25.52 -20.10
C GLN A 58 -3.89 25.33 -21.16
N HIS A 59 -4.09 24.09 -21.60
CA HIS A 59 -5.05 23.73 -22.65
C HIS A 59 -6.33 23.11 -22.09
N TYR A 60 -6.67 23.39 -20.83
CA TYR A 60 -7.87 22.86 -20.19
C TYR A 60 -9.12 23.20 -21.03
N PRO A 61 -9.96 22.22 -21.43
CA PRO A 61 -11.10 22.49 -22.31
C PRO A 61 -12.30 23.19 -21.65
N GLY A 62 -12.42 23.12 -20.32
CA GLY A 62 -13.62 23.59 -19.62
C GLY A 62 -14.77 22.57 -19.69
N LEU A 63 -15.97 23.06 -20.01
CA LEU A 63 -17.13 22.21 -20.27
C LEU A 63 -17.06 21.60 -21.67
N VAL A 64 -17.40 20.32 -21.77
CA VAL A 64 -17.32 19.53 -22.99
C VAL A 64 -18.68 18.91 -23.24
N GLN A 65 -19.18 19.06 -24.47
CA GLN A 65 -20.39 18.40 -24.92
C GLN A 65 -20.05 16.97 -25.33
N LEU A 66 -20.51 16.00 -24.54
CA LEU A 66 -20.43 14.57 -24.83
C LEU A 66 -21.81 14.06 -25.25
N PRO A 67 -21.91 12.86 -25.85
CA PRO A 67 -23.19 12.22 -26.14
C PRO A 67 -24.09 12.08 -24.91
N GLU A 68 -23.50 11.89 -23.74
CA GLU A 68 -24.18 11.69 -22.45
C GLU A 68 -24.65 13.00 -21.82
N GLY A 69 -24.12 14.14 -22.26
CA GLY A 69 -24.47 15.46 -21.74
C GLY A 69 -23.30 16.43 -21.69
N LEU A 70 -23.55 17.57 -21.06
CA LEU A 70 -22.54 18.60 -20.83
C LEU A 70 -21.78 18.28 -19.53
N GLU A 71 -20.49 18.00 -19.64
CA GLU A 71 -19.65 17.58 -18.51
C GLU A 71 -18.39 18.44 -18.38
N ILE A 72 -17.77 18.41 -17.20
CA ILE A 72 -16.45 19.00 -17.00
C ILE A 72 -15.37 18.11 -17.65
N ALA A 73 -14.31 18.71 -18.20
CA ALA A 73 -13.18 17.96 -18.76
C ALA A 73 -12.29 17.29 -17.70
N ASP A 74 -12.79 16.33 -16.93
CA ASP A 74 -12.05 15.63 -15.87
C ASP A 74 -11.28 14.38 -16.32
N THR A 75 -11.35 14.04 -17.61
CA THR A 75 -10.51 13.02 -18.25
C THR A 75 -9.71 13.61 -19.40
N PHE A 76 -8.59 12.97 -19.76
CA PHE A 76 -7.83 13.40 -20.93
C PHE A 76 -8.57 13.12 -22.24
N ASP A 77 -9.48 12.14 -22.26
CA ASP A 77 -10.27 11.85 -23.46
C ASP A 77 -11.27 12.98 -23.78
N HIS A 78 -11.73 13.74 -22.78
CA HIS A 78 -12.55 14.95 -23.00
C HIS A 78 -11.81 16.04 -23.81
N TYR A 79 -10.47 16.03 -23.84
CA TYR A 79 -9.69 16.98 -24.64
C TYR A 79 -9.78 16.67 -26.14
N ALA A 80 -10.14 15.44 -26.53
CA ALA A 80 -10.33 15.10 -27.94
C ALA A 80 -11.67 15.60 -28.50
N ALA A 81 -12.63 15.92 -27.64
CA ALA A 81 -13.97 16.37 -28.02
C ALA A 81 -14.04 17.90 -28.30
N VAL A 82 -12.93 18.63 -28.17
CA VAL A 82 -12.87 20.07 -28.39
C VAL A 82 -11.81 20.39 -29.43
N ASP A 83 -12.22 21.07 -30.49
CA ASP A 83 -11.35 21.56 -31.56
C ASP A 83 -10.24 22.46 -31.02
N ASP A 84 -9.07 22.39 -31.64
CA ASP A 84 -7.97 23.30 -31.31
C ASP A 84 -8.17 24.68 -31.95
N VAL A 85 -7.49 25.67 -31.38
CA VAL A 85 -7.44 27.04 -31.90
C VAL A 85 -6.02 27.32 -32.40
N VAL A 86 -5.93 28.11 -33.48
CA VAL A 86 -4.66 28.55 -34.05
C VAL A 86 -3.79 29.17 -32.98
N ASP A 87 -2.54 28.72 -32.91
CA ASP A 87 -1.58 29.19 -31.94
C ASP A 87 -0.80 30.42 -32.38
N ARG A 88 0.00 30.96 -31.45
CA ARG A 88 0.84 32.13 -31.71
C ARG A 88 1.84 31.92 -32.85
N ASP A 89 2.24 30.68 -33.09
CA ASP A 89 3.18 30.29 -34.14
C ASP A 89 2.44 29.84 -35.43
N GLY A 90 1.11 30.04 -35.50
CA GLY A 90 0.26 29.72 -36.65
C GLY A 90 -0.13 28.24 -36.78
N ARG A 91 0.18 27.40 -35.79
CA ARG A 91 -0.15 25.97 -35.80
C ARG A 91 -1.58 25.74 -35.30
N LYS A 92 -2.30 24.83 -35.95
CA LYS A 92 -3.60 24.33 -35.50
C LYS A 92 -3.59 22.82 -35.56
N PHE A 93 -3.92 22.17 -34.45
CA PHE A 93 -4.08 20.72 -34.37
C PHE A 93 -5.56 20.34 -34.54
N ASN A 94 -5.88 19.05 -34.58
CA ASN A 94 -7.28 18.65 -34.74
C ASN A 94 -8.10 18.97 -33.48
N ASN A 95 -7.52 18.73 -32.29
CA ASN A 95 -8.17 18.93 -31.01
C ASN A 95 -7.17 19.28 -29.91
N LYS A 96 -7.69 19.66 -28.73
CA LYS A 96 -6.87 20.02 -27.56
C LYS A 96 -6.00 18.86 -27.05
N MET A 97 -6.38 17.61 -27.30
CA MET A 97 -5.56 16.47 -26.92
C MET A 97 -4.28 16.41 -27.77
N GLU A 98 -4.42 16.45 -29.09
CA GLU A 98 -3.28 16.50 -30.00
C GLU A 98 -2.42 17.72 -29.74
N ARG A 99 -3.04 18.85 -29.39
CA ARG A 99 -2.34 20.07 -29.00
C ARG A 99 -1.36 19.84 -27.86
N VAL A 100 -1.82 19.23 -26.76
CA VAL A 100 -1.00 18.90 -25.58
C VAL A 100 0.16 17.97 -25.94
N ILE A 101 -0.11 16.93 -26.73
CA ILE A 101 0.91 15.93 -27.10
C ILE A 101 1.96 16.53 -28.05
N ASN A 102 1.54 17.29 -29.06
CA ASN A 102 2.47 17.84 -30.04
C ASN A 102 3.30 19.00 -29.48
N GLU A 103 2.74 19.80 -28.57
CA GLU A 103 3.53 20.84 -27.88
C GLU A 103 4.62 20.26 -26.97
N LEU A 104 4.48 19.01 -26.49
CA LEU A 104 5.55 18.38 -25.73
C LEU A 104 6.86 18.36 -26.51
N TRP A 105 6.79 18.19 -27.83
CA TRP A 105 7.95 18.10 -28.70
C TRP A 105 8.66 19.44 -28.89
N ASP A 106 8.04 20.57 -28.54
CA ASP A 106 8.72 21.87 -28.48
C ASP A 106 9.83 21.88 -27.41
N PHE A 107 9.77 20.98 -26.43
CA PHE A 107 10.68 20.92 -25.29
C PHE A 107 11.71 19.79 -25.39
N TYR A 108 11.38 18.68 -26.06
CA TYR A 108 12.21 17.47 -26.09
C TYR A 108 12.43 16.95 -27.51
N ARG A 109 13.52 16.21 -27.69
CA ARG A 109 13.71 15.28 -28.80
C ARG A 109 13.41 13.87 -28.35
N ILE A 110 12.74 13.10 -29.19
CA ILE A 110 12.52 11.68 -28.96
C ILE A 110 13.75 10.95 -29.48
N GLU A 111 14.22 9.95 -28.74
CA GLU A 111 15.26 9.05 -29.24
C GLU A 111 14.79 8.31 -30.51
N GLU A 112 15.73 8.08 -31.42
CA GLU A 112 15.45 7.41 -32.69
C GLU A 112 14.81 6.03 -32.47
N GLY A 113 13.79 5.70 -33.27
CA GLY A 113 13.02 4.46 -33.15
C GLY A 113 11.86 4.47 -32.14
N TYR A 114 11.74 5.50 -31.29
CA TYR A 114 10.73 5.54 -30.23
C TYR A 114 9.54 6.48 -30.47
N GLY A 115 9.37 7.01 -31.69
CA GLY A 115 8.38 8.05 -32.01
C GLY A 115 6.93 7.70 -31.64
N ASP A 116 6.43 6.54 -32.07
CA ASP A 116 5.04 6.13 -31.81
C ASP A 116 4.83 5.74 -30.35
N LEU A 117 5.80 5.03 -29.76
CA LEU A 117 5.78 4.67 -28.35
C LEU A 117 5.75 5.92 -27.46
N ALA A 118 6.45 6.98 -27.84
CA ALA A 118 6.47 8.24 -27.10
C ALA A 118 5.07 8.89 -27.07
N ARG A 119 4.33 8.89 -28.18
CA ARG A 119 2.95 9.41 -28.19
C ARG A 119 2.03 8.58 -27.29
N GLN A 120 2.15 7.25 -27.34
CA GLN A 120 1.36 6.36 -26.49
C GLN A 120 1.63 6.62 -25.00
N VAL A 121 2.92 6.62 -24.60
CA VAL A 121 3.34 6.88 -23.21
C VAL A 121 2.91 8.29 -22.75
N ALA A 122 3.01 9.29 -23.62
CA ALA A 122 2.53 10.65 -23.32
C ALA A 122 1.02 10.68 -23.07
N ARG A 123 0.21 10.03 -23.93
CA ARG A 123 -1.25 9.94 -23.76
C ARG A 123 -1.61 9.26 -22.44
N THR A 124 -0.99 8.11 -22.14
CA THR A 124 -1.24 7.38 -20.89
C THR A 124 -0.78 8.17 -19.66
N ALA A 125 0.30 8.95 -19.77
CA ALA A 125 0.71 9.87 -18.71
C ALA A 125 -0.34 10.97 -18.48
N CYS A 126 -0.85 11.60 -19.53
CA CYS A 126 -1.88 12.64 -19.47
C CYS A 126 -3.19 12.14 -18.85
N GLN A 127 -3.61 10.90 -19.14
CA GLN A 127 -4.79 10.29 -18.50
C GLN A 127 -4.70 10.28 -16.97
N LYS A 128 -3.50 10.05 -16.42
CA LYS A 128 -3.26 10.15 -14.97
C LYS A 128 -3.17 11.61 -14.52
N LEU A 129 -2.41 12.44 -15.24
CA LEU A 129 -2.15 13.83 -14.86
C LEU A 129 -3.41 14.68 -14.79
N VAL A 130 -4.37 14.48 -15.70
CA VAL A 130 -5.67 15.20 -15.66
C VAL A 130 -6.47 14.82 -14.42
N LYS A 131 -6.51 13.53 -14.06
CA LYS A 131 -7.19 13.07 -12.84
C LYS A 131 -6.50 13.62 -11.58
N ASP A 132 -5.17 13.55 -11.53
CA ASP A 132 -4.38 14.08 -10.41
C ASP A 132 -4.58 15.60 -10.28
N MET A 133 -4.62 16.33 -11.39
CA MET A 133 -4.90 17.78 -11.42
C MET A 133 -6.25 18.12 -10.78
N MET A 134 -7.31 17.36 -11.07
CA MET A 134 -8.63 17.58 -10.45
C MET A 134 -8.61 17.29 -8.95
N TYR A 135 -7.90 16.24 -8.53
CA TYR A 135 -7.75 15.87 -7.13
C TYR A 135 -6.95 16.91 -6.34
N GLU A 136 -5.88 17.45 -6.94
CA GLU A 136 -5.00 18.45 -6.34
C GLU A 136 -5.63 19.85 -6.30
N ALA A 137 -6.63 20.13 -7.14
CA ALA A 137 -7.25 21.45 -7.26
C ALA A 137 -7.83 21.96 -5.93
N ARG A 138 -8.47 21.09 -5.13
CA ARG A 138 -9.02 21.46 -3.82
C ARG A 138 -7.93 21.94 -2.86
N ALA A 139 -6.86 21.16 -2.77
CA ALA A 139 -5.71 21.44 -1.92
C ALA A 139 -5.09 22.79 -2.33
N GLN A 140 -4.80 22.94 -3.62
CA GLN A 140 -4.24 24.17 -4.16
C GLN A 140 -5.11 25.41 -3.87
N ALA A 141 -6.44 25.30 -3.99
CA ALA A 141 -7.34 26.40 -3.65
C ALA A 141 -7.30 26.80 -2.16
N ILE A 142 -7.14 25.83 -1.24
CA ILE A 142 -6.94 26.14 0.18
C ILE A 142 -5.65 26.93 0.38
N VAL A 143 -4.54 26.48 -0.25
CA VAL A 143 -3.25 27.20 -0.19
C VAL A 143 -3.40 28.62 -0.71
N ASP A 144 -3.99 28.77 -1.90
CA ASP A 144 -4.09 30.06 -2.59
C ASP A 144 -4.99 31.03 -1.81
N TYR A 145 -6.11 30.55 -1.26
CA TYR A 145 -7.02 31.34 -0.42
C TYR A 145 -6.32 31.96 0.80
N HIS A 146 -5.49 31.18 1.49
CA HIS A 146 -4.76 31.65 2.67
C HIS A 146 -3.53 32.48 2.33
N ALA A 147 -2.85 32.18 1.21
CA ALA A 147 -1.71 32.94 0.72
C ALA A 147 -2.09 34.39 0.41
N VAL A 148 -3.26 34.64 -0.19
CA VAL A 148 -3.78 35.99 -0.48
C VAL A 148 -4.03 36.80 0.81
N ARG A 149 -4.25 36.12 1.94
CA ARG A 149 -4.54 36.73 3.24
C ARG A 149 -3.31 36.83 4.16
N ASP A 150 -2.12 36.59 3.61
CA ASP A 150 -0.84 36.54 4.33
C ASP A 150 -0.79 35.57 5.53
N VAL A 151 -1.70 34.58 5.54
CA VAL A 151 -1.70 33.50 6.52
C VAL A 151 -0.90 32.34 5.95
N ARG A 152 0.28 32.09 6.52
CA ARG A 152 1.07 30.90 6.17
C ARG A 152 0.42 29.64 6.75
N VAL A 153 -0.29 28.90 5.91
CA VAL A 153 -0.78 27.57 6.24
C VAL A 153 0.32 26.54 5.94
N ASP A 154 0.74 25.78 6.95
CA ASP A 154 1.56 24.59 6.70
C ASP A 154 0.73 23.57 5.91
N ARG A 155 1.35 22.94 4.91
CA ARG A 155 0.73 21.95 4.02
C ARG A 155 0.13 20.76 4.78
N LYS A 156 0.63 20.46 5.98
CA LYS A 156 0.06 19.43 6.85
C LYS A 156 -1.24 19.88 7.54
N ALA A 157 -1.43 21.19 7.75
CA ALA A 157 -2.65 21.78 8.28
C ALA A 157 -3.72 21.94 7.18
N GLU A 158 -3.31 22.31 5.96
CA GLU A 158 -4.16 22.51 4.79
C GLU A 158 -5.11 21.33 4.50
N VAL A 159 -4.60 20.09 4.58
CA VAL A 159 -5.39 18.86 4.34
C VAL A 159 -6.56 18.71 5.33
N LYS A 160 -6.47 19.33 6.51
CA LYS A 160 -7.51 19.32 7.56
C LYS A 160 -8.49 20.48 7.46
N MET A 161 -8.19 21.50 6.65
CA MET A 161 -9.01 22.69 6.54
C MET A 161 -10.14 22.46 5.52
N THR A 162 -11.27 23.08 5.80
CA THR A 162 -12.43 23.16 4.91
C THR A 162 -12.74 24.63 4.70
N LEU A 163 -12.90 25.03 3.45
CA LEU A 163 -13.38 26.35 3.08
C LEU A 163 -14.88 26.28 2.83
N THR A 164 -15.58 27.41 3.02
CA THR A 164 -16.96 27.53 2.54
C THR A 164 -17.00 27.56 1.02
N LYS A 165 -18.19 27.38 0.43
CA LYS A 165 -18.37 27.44 -1.02
C LYS A 165 -17.87 28.78 -1.58
N GLU A 166 -18.23 29.88 -0.92
CA GLU A 166 -17.87 31.24 -1.31
C GLU A 166 -16.36 31.44 -1.28
N GLN A 167 -15.70 30.96 -0.21
CA GLN A 167 -14.25 31.02 -0.06
C GLN A 167 -13.51 30.22 -1.14
N TYR A 168 -14.04 29.05 -1.54
CA TYR A 168 -13.49 28.31 -2.67
C TYR A 168 -13.65 29.07 -3.99
N LEU A 169 -14.78 29.74 -4.22
CA LEU A 169 -15.01 30.51 -5.45
C LEU A 169 -14.04 31.70 -5.59
N GLU A 170 -13.64 32.32 -4.46
CA GLU A 170 -12.59 33.34 -4.45
C GLU A 170 -11.20 32.80 -4.82
N ALA A 171 -10.95 31.52 -4.60
CA ALA A 171 -9.66 30.85 -4.83
C ALA A 171 -9.69 29.97 -6.10
N THR A 172 -10.24 30.51 -7.20
CA THR A 172 -10.28 29.80 -8.48
C THR A 172 -8.87 29.58 -9.04
N PRO A 173 -8.46 28.33 -9.34
CA PRO A 173 -7.15 28.07 -9.93
C PRO A 173 -6.97 28.79 -11.28
N TRP A 174 -5.77 29.31 -11.55
CA TRP A 174 -5.50 30.09 -12.78
C TRP A 174 -5.89 29.38 -14.09
N TRP A 175 -5.79 28.05 -14.11
CA TRP A 175 -6.08 27.22 -15.29
C TRP A 175 -7.58 26.90 -15.45
N MET A 176 -8.40 27.22 -14.45
CA MET A 176 -9.87 27.21 -14.53
C MET A 176 -10.46 28.63 -14.56
N ALA A 177 -9.64 29.68 -14.52
CA ALA A 177 -10.15 31.06 -14.43
C ALA A 177 -11.05 31.44 -15.62
N ALA A 178 -10.77 30.92 -16.81
CA ALA A 178 -11.60 31.10 -18.01
C ALA A 178 -12.84 30.18 -18.05
N HIS A 179 -12.99 29.27 -17.09
CA HIS A 179 -14.00 28.21 -17.02
C HIS A 179 -14.59 28.13 -15.59
N SER A 180 -15.06 29.25 -15.07
CA SER A 180 -15.48 29.39 -13.67
C SER A 180 -16.69 28.50 -13.32
N GLU A 181 -17.51 28.16 -14.31
CA GLU A 181 -18.59 27.19 -14.21
C GLU A 181 -18.08 25.78 -13.87
N CYS A 182 -16.96 25.34 -14.44
CA CYS A 182 -16.34 24.06 -14.07
C CYS A 182 -15.89 24.06 -12.61
N TRP A 183 -15.33 25.18 -12.16
CA TRP A 183 -14.89 25.33 -10.77
C TRP A 183 -16.07 25.24 -9.81
N ASN A 184 -17.18 25.93 -10.11
CA ASN A 184 -18.40 25.86 -9.30
C ASN A 184 -18.94 24.42 -9.18
N VAL A 185 -18.91 23.64 -10.27
CA VAL A 185 -19.30 22.22 -10.24
C VAL A 185 -18.41 21.41 -9.28
N LEU A 186 -17.08 21.59 -9.34
CA LEU A 186 -16.15 20.89 -8.44
C LEU A 186 -16.33 21.31 -6.97
N VAL A 187 -16.47 22.60 -6.70
CA VAL A 187 -16.71 23.12 -5.36
C VAL A 187 -18.03 22.59 -4.80
N GLY A 188 -19.08 22.52 -5.62
CA GLY A 188 -20.35 21.92 -5.25
C GLY A 188 -20.20 20.47 -4.77
N LYS A 189 -19.35 19.68 -5.42
CA LYS A 189 -19.06 18.29 -5.01
C LYS A 189 -18.36 18.21 -3.64
N TRP A 190 -17.49 19.17 -3.30
CA TRP A 190 -16.76 19.17 -2.02
C TRP A 190 -17.55 19.77 -0.86
N CYS A 191 -18.49 20.67 -1.16
CA CYS A 191 -19.39 21.28 -0.17
C CYS A 191 -20.69 20.48 0.02
N ALA A 192 -20.86 19.33 -0.65
CA ALA A 192 -21.99 18.44 -0.44
C ALA A 192 -22.00 17.91 1.01
N HIS A 193 -23.21 17.80 1.60
CA HIS A 193 -23.40 17.48 3.02
C HIS A 193 -22.72 16.17 3.46
N ASP A 194 -22.64 15.17 2.59
CA ASP A 194 -22.05 13.86 2.86
C ASP A 194 -20.55 13.77 2.54
N TRP A 195 -19.99 14.77 1.85
CA TRP A 195 -18.59 14.75 1.41
C TRP A 195 -17.63 14.71 2.59
N ALA A 196 -17.88 15.50 3.63
CA ALA A 196 -17.04 15.55 4.83
C ALA A 196 -16.96 14.18 5.51
N SER A 197 -18.10 13.50 5.68
CA SER A 197 -18.18 12.16 6.25
C SER A 197 -17.45 11.13 5.40
N ARG A 198 -17.64 11.13 4.08
CA ARG A 198 -16.92 10.23 3.15
C ARG A 198 -15.41 10.48 3.16
N HIS A 199 -14.99 11.74 3.17
CA HIS A 199 -13.59 12.13 3.21
C HIS A 199 -12.93 11.70 4.52
N GLU A 200 -13.60 11.89 5.66
CA GLU A 200 -13.10 11.45 6.97
C GLU A 200 -13.02 9.93 7.08
N ALA A 201 -14.03 9.19 6.60
CA ALA A 201 -13.97 7.73 6.54
C ALA A 201 -12.78 7.23 5.70
N CYS A 202 -12.47 7.88 4.58
CA CYS A 202 -11.26 7.59 3.81
C CYS A 202 -9.99 7.92 4.58
N ARG A 203 -9.97 9.01 5.35
CA ARG A 203 -8.84 9.40 6.19
C ARG A 203 -8.61 8.39 7.32
N GLN A 204 -9.65 7.97 8.02
CA GLN A 204 -9.58 6.96 9.08
C GLN A 204 -9.01 5.64 8.56
N ARG A 205 -9.48 5.17 7.39
CA ARG A 205 -8.90 4.00 6.71
C ARG A 205 -7.41 4.15 6.41
N ARG A 206 -6.95 5.36 6.05
CA ARG A 206 -5.52 5.63 5.83
C ARG A 206 -4.71 5.65 7.12
N LEU A 207 -5.29 6.11 8.24
CA LEU A 207 -4.63 6.13 9.54
C LEU A 207 -4.44 4.72 10.12
N MET A 208 -5.30 3.77 9.76
CA MET A 208 -5.16 2.36 10.13
C MET A 208 -4.02 1.64 9.39
N MET A 209 -3.40 2.26 8.38
CA MET A 209 -2.26 1.65 7.68
C MET A 209 -1.00 1.74 8.55
N GLN A 210 -0.31 0.62 8.73
CA GLN A 210 0.87 0.47 9.60
C GLN A 210 2.18 1.12 9.08
N GLY A 211 2.08 2.26 8.41
CA GLY A 211 3.23 3.04 7.95
C GLY A 211 3.11 3.57 6.52
N PRO A 212 4.13 4.30 6.03
CA PRO A 212 4.19 4.80 4.67
C PRO A 212 3.99 3.68 3.65
N SER A 213 3.22 3.95 2.59
CA SER A 213 3.05 2.97 1.53
C SER A 213 4.35 2.63 0.83
N HIS A 214 5.24 3.61 0.61
CA HIS A 214 6.60 3.46 0.08
C HIS A 214 7.38 4.77 0.30
N HIS A 215 8.70 4.75 0.10
CA HIS A 215 9.62 5.86 0.32
C HIS A 215 10.16 6.50 -0.97
N GLN A 216 9.50 6.23 -2.11
CA GLN A 216 9.87 6.79 -3.42
C GLN A 216 9.69 8.32 -3.50
N GLY A 217 8.82 8.89 -2.67
CA GLY A 217 8.43 10.29 -2.79
C GLY A 217 7.74 10.56 -4.14
N SER A 218 8.22 11.54 -4.89
CA SER A 218 7.73 11.87 -6.24
C SER A 218 8.50 11.17 -7.37
N LEU A 219 9.39 10.25 -7.04
CA LEU A 219 10.13 9.46 -8.02
C LEU A 219 9.26 8.30 -8.51
N SER A 220 9.39 7.97 -9.79
CA SER A 220 8.98 6.65 -10.30
C SER A 220 9.90 5.56 -9.74
N LEU A 221 9.48 4.30 -9.85
CA LEU A 221 10.30 3.17 -9.40
C LEU A 221 11.66 3.11 -10.11
N ASN A 222 11.71 3.37 -11.42
CA ASN A 222 12.97 3.43 -12.19
C ASN A 222 13.86 4.60 -11.75
N GLU A 223 13.27 5.76 -11.46
CA GLU A 223 14.03 6.90 -10.91
C GLU A 223 14.53 6.62 -9.50
N TYR A 224 13.77 5.89 -8.69
CA TYR A 224 14.22 5.42 -7.37
C TYR A 224 15.39 4.46 -7.52
N ALA A 225 15.29 3.48 -8.42
CA ALA A 225 16.35 2.52 -8.72
C ALA A 225 17.66 3.20 -9.13
N ALA A 226 17.58 4.12 -10.11
CA ALA A 226 18.74 4.89 -10.56
C ALA A 226 19.34 5.75 -9.44
N LYS A 227 18.50 6.36 -8.60
CA LYS A 227 18.96 7.17 -7.46
C LYS A 227 19.61 6.32 -6.37
N TYR A 228 19.08 5.13 -6.10
CA TYR A 228 19.65 4.19 -5.16
C TYR A 228 21.00 3.70 -5.67
N SER A 229 21.05 3.19 -6.90
CA SER A 229 22.29 2.79 -7.57
C SER A 229 23.39 3.85 -7.47
N ALA A 230 23.08 5.11 -7.82
CA ALA A 230 24.03 6.22 -7.74
C ALA A 230 24.52 6.52 -6.30
N ALA A 231 23.74 6.18 -5.27
CA ALA A 231 24.11 6.38 -3.87
C ALA A 231 24.93 5.19 -3.30
N HIS A 232 24.86 4.01 -3.92
CA HIS A 232 25.38 2.74 -3.39
C HIS A 232 26.33 2.04 -4.37
N GLY A 233 27.28 2.78 -4.93
CA GLY A 233 28.37 2.22 -5.75
C GLY A 233 28.12 2.17 -7.26
N GLY A 234 26.95 2.59 -7.73
CA GLY A 234 26.65 2.77 -9.16
C GLY A 234 26.19 1.50 -9.90
N GLU A 235 26.14 0.35 -9.22
CA GLU A 235 25.64 -0.88 -9.82
C GLU A 235 24.11 -0.78 -10.03
N PRO A 236 23.60 -1.11 -11.23
CA PRO A 236 22.17 -1.04 -11.50
C PRO A 236 21.44 -2.14 -10.72
N ILE A 237 20.30 -1.77 -10.12
CA ILE A 237 19.40 -2.72 -9.48
C ILE A 237 18.16 -2.95 -10.36
N ASN A 238 17.66 -4.19 -10.38
CA ASN A 238 16.43 -4.52 -11.08
C ASN A 238 15.19 -3.93 -10.37
N THR A 239 14.07 -3.97 -11.07
CA THR A 239 12.78 -3.42 -10.60
C THR A 239 12.17 -4.18 -9.41
N PHE A 240 12.49 -5.46 -9.20
CA PHE A 240 12.05 -6.23 -8.02
C PHE A 240 12.74 -5.72 -6.76
N GLU A 241 14.06 -5.61 -6.80
CA GLU A 241 14.88 -5.12 -5.71
C GLU A 241 14.60 -3.64 -5.42
N ALA A 242 14.45 -2.82 -6.47
CA ALA A 242 14.02 -1.43 -6.32
C ALA A 242 12.67 -1.32 -5.61
N PHE A 243 11.72 -2.23 -5.89
CA PHE A 243 10.43 -2.25 -5.20
C PHE A 243 10.65 -2.55 -3.72
N ALA A 244 11.36 -3.63 -3.39
CA ALA A 244 11.65 -4.03 -2.01
C ALA A 244 12.31 -2.90 -1.20
N LEU A 245 13.41 -2.34 -1.72
CA LEU A 245 14.15 -1.25 -1.08
C LEU A 245 13.29 0.00 -0.90
N SER A 246 12.44 0.33 -1.88
CA SER A 246 11.52 1.47 -1.76
C SER A 246 10.48 1.31 -0.66
N HIS A 247 10.21 0.08 -0.21
CA HIS A 247 9.35 -0.23 0.94
C HIS A 247 10.12 -0.32 2.27
N LYS A 248 11.47 -0.35 2.24
CA LYS A 248 12.34 -0.27 3.43
C LYS A 248 12.72 1.16 3.77
N GLY A 249 13.09 1.98 2.78
CA GLY A 249 13.56 3.34 3.06
C GLY A 249 13.82 4.21 1.83
N LYS A 250 14.32 5.43 2.07
CA LYS A 250 14.71 6.37 1.01
C LYS A 250 15.91 5.82 0.25
N ALA A 251 16.05 6.18 -1.02
CA ALA A 251 17.15 5.73 -1.89
C ALA A 251 18.57 6.01 -1.34
N THR A 252 18.73 7.03 -0.50
CA THR A 252 20.02 7.42 0.12
C THR A 252 20.27 6.75 1.47
N ALA A 253 19.33 5.95 1.99
CA ALA A 253 19.52 5.24 3.24
C ALA A 253 20.43 4.04 3.00
N GLU A 254 21.23 3.67 4.01
CA GLU A 254 22.05 2.46 4.01
C GLU A 254 21.14 1.25 4.28
N ILE A 255 20.45 0.82 3.23
CA ILE A 255 19.51 -0.30 3.23
C ILE A 255 19.93 -1.28 2.14
N HIS A 256 19.82 -2.56 2.41
CA HIS A 256 20.05 -3.63 1.44
C HIS A 256 18.85 -4.58 1.45
N TYR A 257 18.63 -5.24 0.31
CA TYR A 257 17.63 -6.29 0.20
C TYR A 257 18.23 -7.62 0.65
N ASN A 258 17.53 -8.34 1.53
CA ASN A 258 17.87 -9.68 1.94
C ASN A 258 16.63 -10.57 1.73
N PRO A 259 16.72 -11.70 1.01
CA PRO A 259 15.59 -12.61 0.84
C PRO A 259 15.04 -13.15 2.17
N GLU A 260 15.88 -13.22 3.22
CA GLU A 260 15.51 -13.70 4.55
C GLU A 260 14.95 -12.59 5.46
N ASP A 261 14.75 -11.38 4.93
CA ASP A 261 14.15 -10.27 5.70
C ASP A 261 12.73 -10.64 6.18
N PRO A 262 12.42 -10.51 7.48
CA PRO A 262 11.06 -10.72 7.96
C PRO A 262 10.15 -9.53 7.60
N PRO A 263 8.82 -9.65 7.73
CA PRO A 263 7.87 -8.57 7.41
C PRO A 263 8.18 -7.22 8.07
N GLU A 264 8.74 -7.24 9.28
CA GLU A 264 9.10 -6.08 10.10
C GLU A 264 10.24 -5.24 9.49
N ALA A 265 11.03 -5.82 8.57
CA ALA A 265 12.07 -5.08 7.84
C ALA A 265 11.48 -4.04 6.86
N TYR A 266 10.18 -4.12 6.58
CA TYR A 266 9.47 -3.23 5.66
C TYR A 266 8.56 -2.27 6.43
N SER A 267 8.44 -1.04 5.94
CA SER A 267 7.55 -0.04 6.55
C SER A 267 6.06 -0.37 6.40
N ASN A 268 5.72 -1.38 5.60
CA ASN A 268 4.36 -1.84 5.42
C ASN A 268 4.38 -3.37 5.19
N PRO A 269 3.74 -4.17 6.06
CA PRO A 269 3.77 -5.64 5.94
C PRO A 269 3.24 -6.17 4.60
N THR A 270 2.35 -5.44 3.94
CA THR A 270 1.83 -5.86 2.63
C THR A 270 2.88 -5.85 1.52
N ALA A 271 4.01 -5.15 1.70
CA ALA A 271 5.13 -5.21 0.78
C ALA A 271 5.78 -6.60 0.81
N TYR A 272 6.03 -7.14 2.01
CA TYR A 272 6.57 -8.48 2.20
C TYR A 272 5.68 -9.52 1.53
N SER A 273 4.37 -9.55 1.84
CA SER A 273 3.46 -10.54 1.25
C SER A 273 3.44 -10.51 -0.29
N ARG A 274 3.58 -9.33 -0.90
CA ARG A 274 3.64 -9.20 -2.37
C ARG A 274 4.97 -9.71 -2.93
N LEU A 275 6.08 -9.41 -2.27
CA LEU A 275 7.41 -9.88 -2.64
C LEU A 275 7.50 -11.40 -2.52
N SER A 276 7.07 -11.98 -1.39
CA SER A 276 7.07 -13.43 -1.17
C SER A 276 6.19 -14.14 -2.19
N SER A 277 4.97 -13.63 -2.43
CA SER A 277 4.07 -14.23 -3.42
C SER A 277 4.64 -14.17 -4.84
N TYR A 278 5.32 -13.08 -5.22
CA TYR A 278 6.04 -13.02 -6.50
C TYR A 278 7.17 -14.05 -6.56
N SER A 279 8.02 -14.11 -5.53
CA SER A 279 9.17 -15.02 -5.48
C SER A 279 8.76 -16.49 -5.56
N GLU A 280 7.69 -16.89 -4.85
CA GLU A 280 7.15 -18.26 -4.91
C GLU A 280 6.67 -18.62 -6.32
N VAL A 281 5.87 -17.75 -6.93
CA VAL A 281 5.37 -17.99 -8.29
C VAL A 281 6.51 -17.95 -9.32
N ALA A 282 7.49 -17.07 -9.15
CA ALA A 282 8.66 -17.01 -10.01
C ALA A 282 9.43 -18.33 -9.97
N LYS A 283 9.58 -18.95 -8.79
CA LYS A 283 10.20 -20.28 -8.64
C LYS A 283 9.40 -21.39 -9.30
N GLU A 284 8.07 -21.31 -9.27
CA GLU A 284 7.21 -22.27 -9.99
C GLU A 284 7.32 -22.12 -11.52
N VAL A 285 7.52 -20.89 -12.02
CA VAL A 285 7.64 -20.60 -13.46
C VAL A 285 9.04 -20.87 -14.00
N TYR A 286 10.08 -20.49 -13.26
CA TYR A 286 11.48 -20.48 -13.71
C TYR A 286 12.35 -21.56 -13.09
N GLY A 287 11.88 -22.24 -12.05
CA GLY A 287 12.63 -23.26 -11.30
C GLY A 287 12.96 -22.82 -9.87
N GLN A 288 13.20 -23.80 -8.99
CA GLN A 288 13.35 -23.56 -7.55
C GLN A 288 14.56 -22.69 -7.16
N ASP A 289 15.61 -22.71 -7.98
CA ASP A 289 16.84 -21.95 -7.78
C ASP A 289 16.78 -20.52 -8.37
N TYR A 290 15.61 -20.09 -8.86
CA TYR A 290 15.44 -18.75 -9.41
C TYR A 290 15.69 -17.67 -8.35
N ASP A 291 16.68 -16.81 -8.59
CA ASP A 291 16.90 -15.59 -7.82
C ASP A 291 16.06 -14.44 -8.41
N PRO A 292 15.10 -13.87 -7.67
CA PRO A 292 14.33 -12.70 -8.10
C PRO A 292 15.17 -11.48 -8.46
N ARG A 293 16.44 -11.42 -8.03
CA ARG A 293 17.35 -10.33 -8.39
C ARG A 293 18.00 -10.48 -9.77
N SER A 294 17.82 -11.62 -10.42
CA SER A 294 18.46 -11.89 -11.71
C SER A 294 17.84 -11.11 -12.88
N HIS A 295 16.56 -10.75 -12.77
CA HIS A 295 15.81 -10.10 -13.85
C HIS A 295 14.85 -9.04 -13.32
N ASP A 296 14.41 -8.15 -14.22
CA ASP A 296 13.30 -7.25 -13.95
C ASP A 296 11.98 -7.99 -13.70
N LEU A 297 11.02 -7.27 -13.13
CA LEU A 297 9.70 -7.79 -12.82
C LEU A 297 8.98 -8.33 -14.05
N ASP A 298 8.64 -9.60 -13.98
CA ASP A 298 7.86 -10.27 -15.01
C ASP A 298 6.36 -9.99 -14.85
N GLY A 299 5.76 -9.43 -15.90
CA GLY A 299 4.34 -9.11 -15.91
C GLY A 299 3.40 -10.32 -15.75
N GLU A 300 3.72 -11.47 -16.34
CA GLU A 300 2.96 -12.70 -16.15
C GLU A 300 3.08 -13.23 -14.73
N VAL A 301 4.29 -13.27 -14.16
CA VAL A 301 4.50 -13.72 -12.77
C VAL A 301 3.72 -12.83 -11.81
N VAL A 302 3.75 -11.50 -12.01
CA VAL A 302 2.94 -10.56 -11.22
C VAL A 302 1.44 -10.79 -11.42
N MET A 303 0.99 -11.13 -12.63
CA MET A 303 -0.41 -11.46 -12.89
C MET A 303 -0.84 -12.74 -12.15
N ARG A 304 0.02 -13.76 -12.11
CA ARG A 304 -0.22 -15.01 -11.37
C ARG A 304 -0.21 -14.78 -9.87
N ALA A 305 0.78 -14.08 -9.33
CA ALA A 305 0.91 -13.75 -7.91
C ALA A 305 -0.22 -12.83 -7.40
N GLY A 306 -0.76 -11.98 -8.27
CA GLY A 306 -1.78 -10.98 -7.93
C GLY A 306 -3.22 -11.36 -8.29
N LYS A 307 -3.49 -12.57 -8.78
CA LYS A 307 -4.77 -12.96 -9.40
C LYS A 307 -5.27 -11.92 -10.42
N GLY A 308 -4.36 -11.42 -11.25
CA GLY A 308 -4.61 -10.38 -12.23
C GLY A 308 -4.55 -8.95 -11.67
N LYS A 309 -5.15 -8.01 -12.42
CA LYS A 309 -5.19 -6.60 -12.05
C LYS A 309 -6.41 -6.30 -11.19
N LYS A 310 -6.20 -5.57 -10.08
CA LYS A 310 -7.30 -5.06 -9.25
C LYS A 310 -7.45 -3.56 -9.54
N HIS A 311 -8.66 -3.13 -9.90
CA HIS A 311 -8.95 -1.75 -10.33
C HIS A 311 -7.97 -1.26 -11.41
N GLY A 312 -7.64 -2.15 -12.37
CA GLY A 312 -6.71 -1.87 -13.46
C GLY A 312 -5.23 -1.84 -13.07
N ARG A 313 -4.85 -2.18 -11.82
CA ARG A 313 -3.46 -2.14 -11.36
C ARG A 313 -2.87 -3.50 -11.01
N TYR A 314 -1.61 -3.69 -11.38
CA TYR A 314 -0.81 -4.84 -10.95
C TYR A 314 -0.62 -4.86 -9.43
N ALA A 315 -0.38 -6.04 -8.87
CA ALA A 315 -0.12 -6.19 -7.43
C ALA A 315 1.22 -5.57 -7.03
N LEU A 316 2.19 -5.60 -7.95
CA LEU A 316 3.56 -5.15 -7.78
C LEU A 316 4.02 -4.52 -9.11
N GLY A 317 4.89 -3.50 -9.07
CA GLY A 317 5.49 -2.94 -10.29
C GLY A 317 4.55 -2.27 -11.31
N ASP A 318 3.36 -1.77 -10.92
CA ASP A 318 2.36 -1.22 -11.86
C ASP A 318 2.91 -0.14 -12.83
N SER A 319 3.90 0.63 -12.39
CA SER A 319 4.49 1.70 -13.19
C SER A 319 5.64 1.28 -14.11
N VAL A 320 6.07 0.01 -14.05
CA VAL A 320 7.24 -0.50 -14.80
C VAL A 320 6.90 -1.71 -15.69
N ILE A 321 5.79 -2.40 -15.41
CA ILE A 321 5.33 -3.52 -16.22
C ILE A 321 4.60 -3.00 -17.45
N ASP A 322 5.05 -3.44 -18.62
CA ASP A 322 4.37 -3.16 -19.88
C ASP A 322 3.10 -4.01 -20.01
N THR A 323 1.96 -3.33 -20.02
CA THR A 323 0.65 -3.98 -20.12
C THR A 323 0.39 -4.58 -21.49
N ALA A 324 0.98 -4.02 -22.56
CA ALA A 324 0.71 -4.48 -23.92
C ALA A 324 1.35 -5.85 -24.19
N SER A 325 2.55 -6.08 -23.65
CA SER A 325 3.28 -7.35 -23.77
C SER A 325 2.91 -8.38 -22.69
N THR A 326 2.20 -7.96 -21.63
CA THR A 326 1.80 -8.89 -20.55
C THR A 326 0.50 -9.63 -20.88
N PRO A 327 0.47 -10.97 -20.83
CA PRO A 327 -0.75 -11.74 -21.05
C PRO A 327 -1.80 -11.48 -19.96
N THR A 328 -3.07 -11.41 -20.38
CA THR A 328 -4.21 -11.23 -19.46
C THR A 328 -4.42 -12.46 -18.59
N LEU A 329 -5.11 -12.30 -17.45
CA LEU A 329 -5.38 -13.43 -16.56
C LEU A 329 -6.21 -14.53 -17.24
N SER A 330 -7.12 -14.14 -18.13
CA SER A 330 -7.91 -15.10 -18.92
C SER A 330 -7.02 -15.90 -19.87
N GLN A 331 -6.10 -15.24 -20.60
CA GLN A 331 -5.13 -15.92 -21.46
C GLN A 331 -4.21 -16.84 -20.65
N ILE A 332 -3.75 -16.40 -19.48
CA ILE A 332 -2.93 -17.22 -18.57
C ILE A 332 -3.69 -18.47 -18.15
N ARG A 333 -4.96 -18.35 -17.73
CA ARG A 333 -5.80 -19.50 -17.35
C ARG A 333 -6.01 -20.46 -18.50
N ALA A 334 -6.28 -19.95 -19.70
CA ALA A 334 -6.54 -20.76 -20.87
C ALA A 334 -5.34 -21.65 -21.29
N ARG A 335 -4.11 -21.17 -21.08
CA ARG A 335 -2.89 -21.94 -21.39
C ARG A 335 -2.31 -22.73 -20.22
N THR A 336 -2.80 -22.51 -18.99
CA THR A 336 -2.27 -23.21 -17.81
C THR A 336 -2.86 -24.61 -17.76
N VAL A 337 -1.99 -25.61 -17.91
CA VAL A 337 -2.34 -27.03 -17.81
C VAL A 337 -2.39 -27.48 -16.35
N SER A 338 -3.01 -28.64 -16.09
CA SER A 338 -2.98 -29.28 -14.77
C SER A 338 -1.53 -29.49 -14.31
N GLY A 339 -1.20 -29.05 -13.10
CA GLY A 339 0.17 -29.08 -12.55
C GLY A 339 1.09 -27.94 -13.01
N GLY A 340 0.60 -26.99 -13.81
CA GLY A 340 1.34 -25.78 -14.18
C GLY A 340 1.45 -24.76 -13.03
N PRO A 341 2.20 -23.65 -13.23
CA PRO A 341 2.42 -22.64 -12.20
C PRO A 341 1.12 -22.08 -11.62
N SER A 342 1.08 -21.91 -10.30
CA SER A 342 -0.11 -21.52 -9.57
C SER A 342 -0.54 -20.07 -9.86
N ILE A 343 -1.83 -19.80 -9.70
CA ILE A 343 -2.39 -18.44 -9.66
C ILE A 343 -2.78 -18.19 -8.20
N ARG A 344 -2.03 -17.34 -7.51
CA ARG A 344 -2.20 -17.07 -6.08
C ARG A 344 -3.36 -16.11 -5.86
N GLU A 345 -4.05 -16.26 -4.74
CA GLU A 345 -5.03 -15.27 -4.29
C GLU A 345 -4.32 -13.98 -3.88
N ARG A 346 -4.88 -12.84 -4.31
CA ARG A 346 -4.35 -11.55 -3.90
C ARG A 346 -4.77 -11.26 -2.46
N SER A 347 -3.80 -11.12 -1.57
CA SER A 347 -4.06 -10.65 -0.21
C SER A 347 -4.79 -9.29 -0.26
N THR A 348 -5.96 -9.24 0.37
CA THR A 348 -6.75 -8.02 0.49
C THR A 348 -6.37 -7.24 1.74
N ALA A 349 -6.58 -5.92 1.72
CA ALA A 349 -6.37 -5.09 2.91
C ALA A 349 -7.24 -5.58 4.09
N THR A 350 -8.43 -6.11 3.81
CA THR A 350 -9.31 -6.71 4.81
C THR A 350 -8.72 -7.98 5.42
N GLN A 351 -8.21 -8.89 4.60
CA GLN A 351 -7.54 -10.11 5.09
C GLN A 351 -6.28 -9.78 5.90
N ALA A 352 -5.50 -8.78 5.48
CA ALA A 352 -4.35 -8.32 6.24
C ALA A 352 -4.76 -7.72 7.60
N LEU A 353 -5.87 -6.96 7.65
CA LEU A 353 -6.42 -6.43 8.89
C LEU A 353 -6.95 -7.54 9.82
N GLN A 354 -7.58 -8.57 9.25
CA GLN A 354 -8.08 -9.72 9.99
C GLN A 354 -6.94 -10.52 10.61
N ALA A 355 -5.90 -10.83 9.83
CA ALA A 355 -4.70 -11.49 10.34
C ALA A 355 -4.03 -10.68 11.46
N GLN A 356 -3.98 -9.35 11.34
CA GLN A 356 -3.48 -8.47 12.41
C GLN A 356 -4.34 -8.49 13.66
N LEU A 357 -5.66 -8.51 13.52
CA LEU A 357 -6.59 -8.64 14.64
C LEU A 357 -6.42 -9.98 15.36
N GLU A 358 -6.22 -11.06 14.61
CA GLU A 358 -5.95 -12.39 15.15
C GLU A 358 -4.59 -12.44 15.86
N GLU A 359 -3.55 -11.82 15.30
CA GLU A 359 -2.24 -11.73 15.92
C GLU A 359 -2.26 -10.88 17.21
N GLU A 360 -2.96 -9.74 17.21
CA GLU A 360 -3.18 -8.95 18.42
C GLU A 360 -3.96 -9.75 19.48
N ARG A 361 -4.98 -10.52 19.08
CA ARG A 361 -5.73 -11.38 19.99
C ARG A 361 -4.82 -12.44 20.60
N ALA A 362 -4.03 -13.14 19.77
CA ALA A 362 -3.08 -14.14 20.24
C ALA A 362 -2.03 -13.53 21.20
N ARG A 363 -1.54 -12.32 20.91
CA ARG A 363 -0.63 -11.60 21.82
C ARG A 363 -1.31 -11.23 23.15
N ARG A 364 -2.57 -10.78 23.12
CA ARG A 364 -3.35 -10.49 24.33
C ARG A 364 -3.59 -11.75 25.16
N GLU A 365 -4.01 -12.84 24.51
CA GLU A 365 -4.23 -14.13 25.15
C GLU A 365 -2.94 -14.67 25.78
N HIS A 366 -1.79 -14.51 25.10
CA HIS A 366 -0.49 -14.91 25.66
C HIS A 366 -0.10 -14.08 26.89
N LEU A 367 -0.30 -12.77 26.86
CA LEU A 367 -0.05 -11.89 28.01
C LEU A 367 -0.99 -12.23 29.19
N GLU A 368 -2.26 -12.48 28.92
CA GLU A 368 -3.25 -12.88 29.92
C GLU A 368 -2.89 -14.24 30.53
N ALA A 369 -2.50 -15.22 29.72
CA ALA A 369 -2.02 -16.52 30.18
C ALA A 369 -0.77 -16.40 31.06
N SER A 370 0.18 -15.54 30.67
CA SER A 370 1.38 -15.27 31.47
C SER A 370 1.04 -14.61 32.81
N LEU A 371 0.11 -13.66 32.83
CA LEU A 371 -0.34 -13.03 34.08
C LEU A 371 -1.10 -14.02 34.98
N ALA A 372 -1.95 -14.87 34.39
CA ALA A 372 -2.68 -15.91 35.10
C ALA A 372 -1.73 -16.93 35.73
N GLN A 373 -0.68 -17.35 35.01
CA GLN A 373 0.38 -18.20 35.55
C GLN A 373 1.09 -17.52 36.74
N GLN A 374 1.45 -16.25 36.62
CA GLN A 374 2.12 -15.51 37.68
C GLN A 374 1.24 -15.39 38.95
N VAL A 375 -0.06 -15.14 38.79
CA VAL A 375 -1.01 -15.12 39.91
C VAL A 375 -1.13 -16.50 40.54
N GLN A 376 -1.19 -17.57 39.73
CA GLN A 376 -1.29 -18.93 40.23
C GLN A 376 -0.04 -19.34 41.02
N GLU A 377 1.15 -18.96 40.57
CA GLU A 377 2.40 -19.15 41.32
C GLU A 377 2.39 -18.38 42.64
N GLN A 378 1.97 -17.11 42.66
CA GLN A 378 1.87 -16.34 43.91
C GLN A 378 0.89 -16.96 44.92
N VAL A 379 -0.26 -17.44 44.44
CA VAL A 379 -1.25 -18.13 45.29
C VAL A 379 -0.66 -19.43 45.85
N GLN A 380 0.05 -20.22 45.05
CA GLN A 380 0.73 -21.43 45.55
C GLN A 380 1.75 -21.10 46.64
N VAL A 381 2.58 -20.07 46.44
CA VAL A 381 3.56 -19.64 47.45
C VAL A 381 2.88 -19.17 48.73
N GLN A 382 1.80 -18.39 48.64
CA GLN A 382 1.03 -17.96 49.83
C GLN A 382 0.40 -19.14 50.57
N VAL A 383 -0.24 -20.07 49.85
CA VAL A 383 -0.84 -21.26 50.47
C VAL A 383 0.23 -22.12 51.14
N GLN A 384 1.39 -22.30 50.50
CA GLN A 384 2.49 -23.06 51.08
C GLN A 384 3.07 -22.38 52.33
N ALA A 385 3.22 -21.05 52.32
CA ALA A 385 3.64 -20.28 53.48
C ALA A 385 2.62 -20.36 54.63
N GLN A 386 1.32 -20.31 54.31
CA GLN A 386 0.26 -20.44 55.31
C GLN A 386 0.19 -21.84 55.93
N VAL A 387 0.35 -22.89 55.11
CA VAL A 387 0.44 -24.28 55.61
C VAL A 387 1.67 -24.45 56.50
N GLN A 388 2.83 -23.91 56.11
CA GLN A 388 4.02 -23.95 56.95
C GLN A 388 3.80 -23.22 58.28
N ALA A 389 3.22 -22.01 58.26
CA ALA A 389 2.90 -21.25 59.46
C ALA A 389 1.96 -22.03 60.40
N GLN A 390 0.87 -22.61 59.88
CA GLN A 390 -0.04 -23.44 60.67
C GLN A 390 0.64 -24.69 61.24
N THR A 391 1.49 -25.37 60.46
CA THR A 391 2.22 -26.54 60.99
C THR A 391 3.19 -26.16 62.10
N GLN A 392 3.80 -24.98 62.02
CA GLN A 392 4.73 -24.49 63.03
C GLN A 392 4.01 -24.02 64.29
N GLU A 393 2.82 -23.43 64.15
CA GLU A 393 1.94 -23.08 65.27
C GLU A 393 1.39 -24.34 65.97
N MET A 394 0.98 -25.35 65.22
CA MET A 394 0.55 -26.63 65.79
C MET A 394 1.72 -27.30 66.54
N PHE A 395 2.92 -27.27 65.96
CA PHE A 395 4.11 -27.82 66.60
C PHE A 395 4.46 -27.08 67.90
N SER A 396 4.38 -25.74 67.91
CA SER A 396 4.64 -24.95 69.12
C SER A 396 3.59 -25.17 70.21
N TYR A 397 2.31 -25.33 69.84
CA TYR A 397 1.24 -25.70 70.77
C TYR A 397 1.49 -27.05 71.45
N PHE A 398 1.77 -28.10 70.66
CA PHE A 398 2.10 -29.42 71.21
C PHE A 398 3.36 -29.37 72.07
N HIS A 399 4.39 -28.64 71.64
CA HIS A 399 5.62 -28.48 72.41
C HIS A 399 5.37 -27.85 73.79
N ALA A 400 4.56 -26.79 73.85
CA ALA A 400 4.18 -26.13 75.10
C ALA A 400 3.35 -27.05 76.02
N GLN A 401 2.45 -27.85 75.44
CA GLN A 401 1.59 -28.77 76.19
C GLN A 401 2.38 -29.95 76.78
N PHE A 402 3.35 -30.50 76.04
CA PHE A 402 4.25 -31.55 76.53
C PHE A 402 5.23 -31.04 77.60
N ALA A 403 5.74 -29.80 77.45
CA ALA A 403 6.60 -29.18 78.46
C ALA A 403 5.85 -28.95 79.79
N ALA A 404 4.55 -28.61 79.75
CA ALA A 404 3.72 -28.42 80.94
C ALA A 404 3.39 -29.73 81.69
N LEU A 405 3.42 -30.88 81.00
CA LEU A 405 3.14 -32.20 81.58
C LEU A 405 4.40 -32.96 82.08
N GLY A 406 5.59 -32.36 81.97
CA GLY A 406 6.83 -32.92 82.53
C GLY A 406 7.37 -34.18 81.83
N HIS A 407 7.04 -34.39 80.56
CA HIS A 407 7.55 -35.52 79.76
C HIS A 407 8.64 -35.06 78.76
N GLN A 408 9.67 -35.88 78.53
CA GLN A 408 10.67 -35.61 77.50
C GLN A 408 10.09 -35.81 76.09
N LEU A 409 10.47 -34.91 75.20
CA LEU A 409 9.99 -34.78 73.82
C LEU A 409 10.35 -36.01 72.94
N PRO A 410 9.46 -36.45 72.03
CA PRO A 410 9.89 -37.19 70.85
C PRO A 410 10.59 -36.21 69.87
N PRO A 411 11.64 -36.65 69.13
CA PRO A 411 12.29 -35.82 68.13
C PRO A 411 11.33 -35.44 66.99
N HIS A 412 11.57 -34.28 66.37
CA HIS A 412 10.81 -33.76 65.22
C HIS A 412 10.43 -34.88 64.24
N PRO A 413 9.15 -35.01 63.82
CA PRO A 413 8.84 -35.81 62.64
C PRO A 413 9.44 -35.09 61.44
N SER A 414 10.50 -35.65 60.88
CA SER A 414 10.97 -35.29 59.55
C SER A 414 9.89 -35.69 58.56
N PHE A 415 9.08 -34.72 58.09
CA PHE A 415 8.28 -34.90 56.89
C PHE A 415 9.23 -34.98 55.70
N ALA A 416 9.77 -36.17 55.45
CA ALA A 416 10.35 -36.47 54.15
C ALA A 416 9.25 -36.31 53.07
N PRO A 417 9.58 -35.84 51.86
CA PRO A 417 8.61 -35.78 50.78
C PRO A 417 8.01 -37.17 50.57
N ARG A 418 6.68 -37.27 50.51
CA ARG A 418 6.01 -38.51 50.10
C ARG A 418 6.58 -38.91 48.73
N PRO A 419 7.11 -40.12 48.55
CA PRO A 419 7.39 -40.59 47.20
C PRO A 419 6.06 -40.68 46.43
N PRO A 420 6.07 -40.48 45.09
CA PRO A 420 4.89 -40.72 44.29
C PRO A 420 4.45 -42.17 44.52
N ILE A 421 3.16 -42.37 44.79
CA ILE A 421 2.57 -43.70 44.93
C ILE A 421 2.67 -44.37 43.56
N SER A 422 3.71 -45.16 43.36
CA SER A 422 3.75 -46.19 42.33
C SER A 422 3.08 -47.41 42.93
N SER A 423 1.81 -47.62 42.59
CA SER A 423 1.13 -48.89 42.84
C SER A 423 1.46 -49.84 41.68
N PRO A 424 2.14 -50.97 41.89
CA PRO A 424 2.12 -52.08 40.94
C PRO A 424 0.79 -52.84 41.05
N PRO A 425 0.29 -53.45 39.96
CA PRO A 425 -0.97 -54.17 39.97
C PRO A 425 -0.80 -55.52 40.70
N MET A 426 -1.75 -55.89 41.55
CA MET A 426 -1.85 -57.26 42.09
C MET A 426 -2.75 -58.14 41.21
N PRO A 427 -2.46 -59.45 41.14
CA PRO A 427 -3.06 -60.39 40.20
C PRO A 427 -4.32 -61.08 40.74
N GLY A 428 -5.21 -61.43 39.81
CA GLY A 428 -6.11 -62.59 39.87
C GLY A 428 -7.41 -62.43 40.65
N SER A 429 -8.56 -62.43 39.96
CA SER A 429 -9.34 -63.66 39.77
C SER A 429 -10.65 -63.40 39.03
N THR A 430 -10.82 -64.15 37.93
CA THR A 430 -12.05 -64.78 37.41
C THR A 430 -13.26 -63.93 37.02
N GLY A 431 -13.65 -64.03 35.74
CA GLY A 431 -15.06 -64.03 35.38
C GLY A 431 -15.40 -63.50 33.98
N SER A 432 -15.28 -64.38 32.98
CA SER A 432 -16.30 -64.59 31.94
C SER A 432 -16.59 -63.50 30.89
N ASN A 433 -16.18 -63.84 29.66
CA ASN A 433 -17.04 -64.05 28.48
C ASN A 433 -17.48 -62.89 27.55
N VAL A 434 -17.15 -63.15 26.27
CA VAL A 434 -17.91 -62.91 25.02
C VAL A 434 -17.77 -61.53 24.33
N GLU A 435 -16.95 -61.54 23.29
CA GLU A 435 -17.33 -61.32 21.87
C GLU A 435 -18.44 -60.29 21.54
N ALA A 436 -18.03 -59.18 20.89
CA ALA A 436 -18.66 -58.51 19.75
C ALA A 436 -17.83 -57.23 19.50
N GLY A 437 -17.22 -56.95 18.36
CA GLY A 437 -17.73 -57.13 17.01
C GLY A 437 -18.13 -55.74 16.47
N VAL A 438 -17.56 -55.40 15.31
CA VAL A 438 -18.12 -54.49 14.29
C VAL A 438 -17.71 -52.99 14.35
N GLN A 439 -16.74 -52.70 13.47
CA GLN A 439 -16.74 -51.68 12.40
C GLN A 439 -17.20 -50.25 12.72
N ASP A 440 -16.26 -49.31 12.62
CA ASP A 440 -16.54 -47.89 12.40
C ASP A 440 -16.92 -47.70 10.93
N MET A 441 -18.18 -47.32 10.69
CA MET A 441 -18.75 -47.06 9.38
C MET A 441 -18.93 -45.54 9.20
N ASP A 442 -18.39 -45.05 8.10
CA ASP A 442 -18.48 -43.68 7.59
C ASP A 442 -19.94 -43.15 7.53
N LEU A 443 -20.18 -41.97 8.11
CA LEU A 443 -21.44 -41.25 8.04
C LEU A 443 -21.23 -39.85 7.43
N SER A 444 -20.92 -39.87 6.15
CA SER A 444 -21.19 -38.79 5.21
C SER A 444 -22.70 -38.68 4.90
N ALA A 445 -23.48 -38.00 5.75
CA ALA A 445 -24.74 -37.36 5.35
C ALA A 445 -25.36 -36.51 6.46
N ALA A 446 -25.11 -35.19 6.44
CA ALA A 446 -26.03 -34.21 7.02
C ALA A 446 -25.99 -32.92 6.20
N ARG A 447 -26.94 -32.79 5.25
CA ARG A 447 -27.36 -31.50 4.71
C ARG A 447 -28.03 -30.70 5.82
N PRO A 448 -27.76 -29.39 5.97
CA PRO A 448 -28.75 -28.48 6.51
C PRO A 448 -29.53 -27.83 5.37
N LEU A 449 -30.84 -28.06 5.41
CA LEU A 449 -31.87 -27.19 4.85
C LEU A 449 -31.69 -25.77 5.42
N PHE A 450 -31.59 -24.75 4.56
CA PHE A 450 -32.26 -23.43 4.61
C PHE A 450 -31.58 -22.45 3.62
N PRO A 451 -32.35 -21.52 3.01
CA PRO A 451 -32.05 -20.98 1.68
C PRO A 451 -31.06 -19.81 1.66
N HIS A 452 -30.41 -19.67 0.51
CA HIS A 452 -29.58 -18.53 0.09
C HIS A 452 -30.32 -17.20 0.24
N VAL A 453 -29.74 -16.29 1.05
CA VAL A 453 -30.03 -14.86 1.01
C VAL A 453 -28.90 -14.18 0.21
N PRO A 454 -29.18 -13.48 -0.90
CA PRO A 454 -28.16 -12.72 -1.61
C PRO A 454 -27.80 -11.44 -0.83
N PRO A 455 -26.52 -11.03 -0.80
CA PRO A 455 -26.14 -9.77 -0.16
C PRO A 455 -26.64 -8.56 -0.97
N PRO A 456 -26.96 -7.43 -0.31
CA PRO A 456 -27.50 -6.25 -0.96
C PRO A 456 -26.45 -5.56 -1.82
N VAL A 457 -26.88 -5.18 -3.02
CA VAL A 457 -26.21 -4.22 -3.88
C VAL A 457 -26.48 -2.84 -3.29
N ASP A 458 -25.44 -2.03 -3.11
CA ASP A 458 -25.59 -0.61 -2.75
C ASP A 458 -24.36 0.18 -3.24
N PRO A 459 -24.45 1.51 -3.41
CA PRO A 459 -24.43 2.21 -4.70
C PRO A 459 -23.10 2.86 -5.08
#